data_AF-A0A2N7QEN4-F1
#
_entry.id   AF-A0A2N7QEN4-F1
#
_cell.length_a   1.000
_cell.length_b   1.000
_cell.length_c   1.000
_cell.angle_alpha   90.00
_cell.angle_beta   90.00
_cell.angle_gamma   90.00
#
_symmetry.space_group_name_H-M   'P 1'
#
loop_
_entity.id
_entity.type
_entity.pdbx_description
1 polymer ?
#
loop_
_entity_poly.entity_id
_entity_poly.type
_entity_poly.pdbx_seq_one_letter_code
_entity_poly.pdbx_strand_id
1 'polypeptide(L)'
;MRKRNKSLLFFLCFLCLMMLPFIVKSGEKIKIKGLTQIPEGLHGYISFNHEPIAGEYGAGIGFYVAIWPLISEPLAGFQIGLPGTWILPDNSDNKTKPLCPEGTLARQWKPRGPTWGSVFQTIEGGAGYWAGNHFRYGPPKFSMNGTPQCYDYEVGSPGWSFFYSDDALPDDRLGIAQLSNRLLIPPDGITFEGYPEGEFLGYSWMALPFTDPETGDPPTGDQSWTCFLSAANFKGPIAFFIPETWSKIGKLFNYPFLYGRGLDTRPGVAGGGAIEINTVPRFEVKAPDGRVYAKLPKLQFSVDGQGRSILVQEVTYYSKAALYDAFKAWRDKGIFCSGQFDERGAVKPELSARPTRYDMVGREINGIEGESGYFETKVFEGNRWGLQWHSNIEGNMGMFPQYYIYDDVEGKYSPISESEVPPETGLAQQKFKLAGPGNPYVSPFSESKRPPSRPGLVQSKPKLEKPNQNYALPPINAWTSPGPVAGPFKAKLADGSVVTYYWYKFIDQPAFQQYHWSNEKKEKLQALVEKIQANWPIDRDYMAPPAFGQLVKIDPALIVTPPPGLETGYVPIVVRQESAKK
;
A
#
# COMPACT_ATOMS: atom_id res chain seq x y z
N MET A 1 45.35 -21.58 -92.96
CA MET A 1 45.10 -20.61 -91.87
C MET A 1 43.92 -21.11 -91.04
N ARG A 2 44.14 -21.39 -89.74
CA ARG A 2 43.20 -21.76 -88.63
C ARG A 2 41.80 -22.30 -89.00
N LYS A 3 41.60 -23.64 -89.04
CA LYS A 3 41.07 -24.57 -87.99
C LYS A 3 39.55 -24.41 -87.71
N ARG A 4 38.68 -25.34 -88.18
CA ARG A 4 38.15 -26.59 -87.52
C ARG A 4 37.24 -26.27 -86.31
N ASN A 5 36.15 -26.97 -85.95
CA ASN A 5 35.38 -28.16 -86.35
C ASN A 5 34.11 -28.17 -85.43
N LYS A 6 32.89 -28.45 -85.89
CA LYS A 6 32.16 -29.74 -85.91
C LYS A 6 31.68 -30.33 -84.56
N SER A 7 30.40 -30.74 -84.59
CA SER A 7 29.73 -31.87 -83.90
C SER A 7 29.14 -31.60 -82.50
N LEU A 8 27.82 -31.71 -82.25
CA LEU A 8 26.87 -32.84 -82.36
C LEU A 8 27.02 -33.85 -81.20
N LEU A 9 26.07 -33.95 -80.25
CA LEU A 9 25.30 -35.17 -79.89
C LEU A 9 24.40 -35.04 -78.62
N PHE A 10 23.11 -35.39 -78.82
CA PHE A 10 22.26 -36.36 -78.10
C PHE A 10 21.60 -36.14 -76.70
N PHE A 11 20.26 -36.26 -76.76
CA PHE A 11 19.31 -37.02 -75.90
C PHE A 11 19.01 -36.58 -74.45
N LEU A 12 17.73 -36.24 -74.16
CA LEU A 12 16.82 -37.14 -73.43
C LEU A 12 15.35 -36.67 -73.45
N CYS A 13 14.46 -37.66 -73.40
CA CYS A 13 13.00 -37.59 -73.50
C CYS A 13 12.27 -37.00 -72.28
N PHE A 14 11.07 -36.46 -72.56
CA PHE A 14 9.81 -36.50 -71.78
C PHE A 14 9.86 -36.72 -70.26
N LEU A 15 9.34 -35.74 -69.51
CA LEU A 15 8.28 -36.03 -68.53
C LEU A 15 7.44 -34.78 -68.24
N CYS A 16 6.13 -34.92 -68.51
CA CYS A 16 5.09 -33.97 -68.15
C CYS A 16 4.90 -34.02 -66.62
N LEU A 17 5.19 -32.95 -65.88
CA LEU A 17 4.81 -32.82 -64.48
C LEU A 17 3.82 -31.66 -64.31
N MET A 18 2.61 -32.03 -63.92
CA MET A 18 1.52 -31.14 -63.53
C MET A 18 1.97 -30.10 -62.50
N MET A 19 1.75 -28.82 -62.82
CA MET A 19 1.70 -27.76 -61.83
C MET A 19 0.43 -27.95 -60.99
N LEU A 20 0.57 -28.61 -59.84
CA LEU A 20 -0.40 -28.53 -58.75
C LEU A 20 -0.28 -27.14 -58.11
N PRO A 21 -1.34 -26.33 -58.06
CA PRO A 21 -1.32 -25.15 -57.22
C PRO A 21 -1.29 -25.63 -55.77
N PHE A 22 -0.20 -25.36 -55.05
CA PHE A 22 -0.21 -25.38 -53.60
C PHE A 22 -1.22 -24.33 -53.14
N ILE A 23 -2.46 -24.78 -52.91
CA ILE A 23 -3.42 -24.07 -52.08
C ILE A 23 -2.77 -24.01 -50.71
N VAL A 24 -2.17 -22.85 -50.39
CA VAL A 24 -1.93 -22.46 -49.01
C VAL A 24 -3.31 -22.51 -48.36
N LYS A 25 -3.57 -23.57 -47.57
CA LYS A 25 -4.71 -23.61 -46.68
C LYS A 25 -4.60 -22.35 -45.84
N SER A 26 -5.45 -21.37 -46.13
CA SER A 26 -5.72 -20.24 -45.25
C SER A 26 -5.90 -20.81 -43.85
N GLY A 27 -5.01 -20.42 -42.93
CA GLY A 27 -4.99 -20.95 -41.57
C GLY A 27 -6.41 -20.97 -41.03
N GLU A 28 -6.87 -22.15 -40.62
CA GLU A 28 -8.02 -22.26 -39.74
C GLU A 28 -7.73 -21.31 -38.59
N LYS A 29 -8.54 -20.25 -38.45
CA LYS A 29 -8.52 -19.44 -37.26
C LYS A 29 -8.90 -20.39 -36.13
N ILE A 30 -7.90 -20.91 -35.42
CA ILE A 30 -8.09 -21.66 -34.19
C ILE A 30 -9.02 -20.79 -33.35
N LYS A 31 -10.22 -21.28 -33.10
CA LYS A 31 -11.22 -20.56 -32.32
C LYS A 31 -10.74 -20.61 -30.88
N ILE A 32 -9.95 -19.60 -30.49
CA ILE A 32 -9.34 -19.52 -29.17
C ILE A 32 -10.45 -19.50 -28.14
N LYS A 33 -10.52 -20.53 -27.30
CA LYS A 33 -11.45 -20.59 -26.18
C LYS A 33 -11.04 -19.51 -25.17
N GLY A 34 -11.98 -18.67 -24.75
CA GLY A 34 -11.76 -17.76 -23.63
C GLY A 34 -11.53 -18.57 -22.36
N LEU A 35 -10.39 -18.38 -21.70
CA LEU A 35 -10.11 -19.01 -20.41
C LEU A 35 -10.70 -18.15 -19.29
N THR A 36 -11.05 -18.80 -18.18
CA THR A 36 -11.51 -18.10 -16.99
C THR A 36 -10.32 -17.51 -16.26
N GLN A 37 -10.37 -16.22 -15.93
CA GLN A 37 -9.39 -15.59 -15.04
C GLN A 37 -9.68 -16.03 -13.59
N ILE A 38 -8.64 -16.42 -12.86
CA ILE A 38 -8.72 -16.99 -11.51
C ILE A 38 -7.87 -16.14 -10.56
N PRO A 39 -8.32 -15.78 -9.33
CA PRO A 39 -7.61 -14.81 -8.48
C PRO A 39 -6.35 -15.35 -7.78
N GLU A 40 -6.18 -16.67 -7.62
CA GLU A 40 -5.04 -17.28 -6.93
C GLU A 40 -3.85 -17.51 -7.87
N GLY A 41 -3.22 -16.45 -8.37
CA GLY A 41 -2.07 -16.52 -9.29
C GLY A 41 -0.72 -16.51 -8.59
N LEU A 42 -0.41 -15.40 -7.92
CA LEU A 42 0.81 -15.24 -7.15
C LEU A 42 0.43 -14.71 -5.77
N HIS A 43 0.99 -15.33 -4.73
CA HIS A 43 0.76 -14.96 -3.33
C HIS A 43 2.04 -15.17 -2.53
N GLY A 44 2.37 -14.27 -1.60
CA GLY A 44 3.56 -14.39 -0.76
C GLY A 44 4.33 -13.08 -0.59
N TYR A 45 5.65 -13.19 -0.43
CA TYR A 45 6.50 -12.08 -0.01
C TYR A 45 7.85 -12.07 -0.73
N ILE A 46 8.29 -10.86 -1.09
CA ILE A 46 9.70 -10.53 -1.41
C ILE A 46 10.16 -9.60 -0.30
N SER A 47 11.15 -10.01 0.51
CA SER A 47 11.39 -9.36 1.80
C SER A 47 12.88 -9.18 2.14
N PHE A 48 13.13 -8.26 3.06
CA PHE A 48 14.40 -8.14 3.75
C PHE A 48 14.19 -8.34 5.25
N ASN A 49 15.30 -8.47 5.96
CA ASN A 49 15.36 -8.47 7.40
C ASN A 49 16.42 -7.48 7.86
N HIS A 50 16.52 -7.28 9.16
CA HIS A 50 17.60 -6.51 9.76
C HIS A 50 17.96 -7.08 11.12
N GLU A 51 19.10 -6.68 11.67
CA GLU A 51 19.51 -7.02 13.02
C GLU A 51 18.53 -6.49 14.09
N PRO A 52 18.44 -7.11 15.28
CA PRO A 52 17.55 -6.62 16.34
C PRO A 52 17.80 -5.16 16.71
N ILE A 53 16.72 -4.40 16.90
CA ILE A 53 16.77 -3.01 17.33
C ILE A 53 16.57 -2.91 18.83
N ALA A 54 17.38 -2.08 19.49
CA ALA A 54 17.20 -1.79 20.92
C ALA A 54 15.85 -1.10 21.18
N GLY A 55 15.17 -1.49 22.26
CA GLY A 55 13.80 -1.03 22.55
C GLY A 55 13.64 0.49 22.74
N GLU A 56 14.73 1.22 23.00
CA GLU A 56 14.71 2.68 23.08
C GLU A 56 14.39 3.38 21.74
N TYR A 57 14.60 2.69 20.61
CA TYR A 57 14.30 3.17 19.25
C TYR A 57 12.90 2.76 18.75
N GLY A 58 11.98 2.47 19.67
CA GLY A 58 10.58 2.17 19.35
C GLY A 58 9.68 3.41 19.25
N ALA A 59 10.22 4.62 19.16
CA ALA A 59 9.42 5.85 19.03
C ALA A 59 9.07 6.18 17.58
N GLY A 60 9.77 5.60 16.61
CA GLY A 60 9.46 5.77 15.19
C GLY A 60 10.27 4.87 14.27
N ILE A 61 9.85 4.81 13.01
CA ILE A 61 10.56 4.14 11.93
C ILE A 61 10.33 4.89 10.62
N GLY A 62 11.33 4.93 9.75
CA GLY A 62 11.21 5.47 8.41
C GLY A 62 12.14 4.81 7.41
N PHE A 63 11.81 4.94 6.13
CA PHE A 63 12.62 4.44 5.03
C PHE A 63 12.20 5.12 3.71
N TYR A 64 13.06 5.00 2.72
CA TYR A 64 12.78 5.41 1.35
C TYR A 64 12.43 4.18 0.51
N VAL A 65 11.28 4.23 -0.16
CA VAL A 65 10.79 3.15 -1.04
C VAL A 65 10.74 3.61 -2.47
N ALA A 66 11.20 2.78 -3.39
CA ALA A 66 11.09 3.06 -4.82
C ALA A 66 9.61 3.04 -5.25
N ILE A 67 9.23 3.96 -6.12
CA ILE A 67 7.91 4.05 -6.73
C ILE A 67 8.04 3.80 -8.23
N TRP A 68 7.27 2.85 -8.74
CA TRP A 68 7.20 2.54 -10.17
C TRP A 68 5.90 1.79 -10.50
N PRO A 69 5.44 1.82 -11.77
CA PRO A 69 4.36 0.96 -12.22
C PRO A 69 4.84 -0.50 -12.30
N LEU A 70 4.44 -1.33 -11.33
CA LEU A 70 4.69 -2.78 -11.29
C LEU A 70 3.92 -3.51 -12.40
N ILE A 71 2.82 -2.92 -12.85
CA ILE A 71 1.98 -3.38 -13.96
C ILE A 71 1.80 -2.22 -14.95
N SER A 72 1.80 -2.53 -16.25
CA SER A 72 1.66 -1.51 -17.31
C SER A 72 0.22 -1.04 -17.51
N GLU A 73 -0.77 -1.84 -17.10
CA GLU A 73 -2.19 -1.53 -17.18
C GLU A 73 -2.88 -1.78 -15.83
N PRO A 74 -3.91 -1.00 -15.46
CA PRO A 74 -4.62 -1.20 -14.20
C PRO A 74 -5.45 -2.49 -14.24
N LEU A 75 -5.00 -3.56 -13.59
CA LEU A 75 -5.67 -4.86 -13.62
C LEU A 75 -6.75 -5.01 -12.55
N ALA A 76 -7.83 -5.70 -12.89
CA ALA A 76 -8.88 -6.11 -11.96
C ALA A 76 -8.43 -7.36 -11.16
N GLY A 77 -8.74 -7.37 -9.86
CA GLY A 77 -8.37 -8.46 -8.97
C GLY A 77 -6.87 -8.53 -8.68
N PHE A 78 -6.19 -7.38 -8.65
CA PHE A 78 -4.76 -7.25 -8.42
C PHE A 78 -4.48 -6.48 -7.12
N GLN A 79 -3.75 -7.09 -6.20
CA GLN A 79 -3.32 -6.50 -4.95
C GLN A 79 -1.88 -6.91 -4.62
N ILE A 80 -0.99 -5.93 -4.60
CA ILE A 80 0.39 -6.06 -4.13
C ILE A 80 0.76 -4.78 -3.36
N GLY A 81 1.17 -4.91 -2.10
CA GLY A 81 1.87 -3.85 -1.38
C GLY A 81 3.31 -3.75 -1.86
N LEU A 82 3.79 -2.56 -2.17
CA LEU A 82 5.22 -2.31 -2.40
C LEU A 82 5.97 -2.35 -1.06
N PRO A 83 7.32 -2.24 -1.03
CA PRO A 83 8.06 -2.43 0.21
C PRO A 83 7.49 -1.57 1.35
N GLY A 84 7.07 -2.23 2.43
CA GLY A 84 6.52 -1.60 3.62
C GLY A 84 6.88 -2.41 4.87
N THR A 85 6.34 -2.02 6.01
CA THR A 85 6.52 -2.74 7.28
C THR A 85 5.22 -2.67 8.11
N TRP A 86 5.19 -3.44 9.20
CA TRP A 86 4.14 -3.42 10.20
C TRP A 86 4.70 -2.91 11.52
N ILE A 87 4.09 -1.87 12.08
CA ILE A 87 4.43 -1.35 13.41
C ILE A 87 3.39 -1.89 14.39
N LEU A 88 3.84 -2.69 15.36
CA LEU A 88 3.00 -3.30 16.39
C LEU A 88 3.42 -2.78 17.78
N PRO A 89 2.52 -2.70 18.76
CA PRO A 89 2.90 -2.30 20.11
C PRO A 89 3.71 -3.41 20.80
N ASP A 90 4.83 -3.05 21.43
CA ASP A 90 5.67 -3.99 22.18
C ASP A 90 4.92 -4.57 23.38
N ASN A 91 4.49 -5.82 23.22
CA ASN A 91 3.89 -6.64 24.25
C ASN A 91 4.72 -7.91 24.51
N SER A 92 6.04 -7.82 24.32
CA SER A 92 6.96 -8.93 24.55
C SER A 92 6.97 -9.40 26.01
N ASP A 93 6.51 -8.58 26.95
CA ASP A 93 6.27 -8.92 28.37
C ASP A 93 5.17 -9.98 28.55
N ASN A 94 4.22 -10.07 27.61
CA ASN A 94 3.10 -10.99 27.69
C ASN A 94 3.33 -12.22 26.79
N LYS A 95 3.33 -13.42 27.39
CA LYS A 95 3.55 -14.69 26.67
C LYS A 95 2.31 -15.58 26.59
N THR A 96 1.23 -15.27 27.30
CA THR A 96 0.15 -16.24 27.54
C THR A 96 -1.25 -15.68 27.33
N LYS A 97 -1.47 -14.39 27.59
CA LYS A 97 -2.82 -13.83 27.62
C LYS A 97 -3.18 -13.22 26.27
N PRO A 98 -4.35 -13.53 25.70
CA PRO A 98 -4.75 -12.93 24.44
C PRO A 98 -4.91 -11.41 24.54
N LEU A 99 -4.31 -10.70 23.58
CA LEU A 99 -4.49 -9.28 23.35
C LEU A 99 -5.74 -8.99 22.51
N CYS A 100 -6.15 -9.93 21.66
CA CYS A 100 -7.44 -9.89 20.98
C CYS A 100 -8.54 -10.55 21.81
N PRO A 101 -9.52 -9.78 22.31
CA PRO A 101 -10.70 -10.31 23.01
C PRO A 101 -11.51 -11.26 22.11
N GLU A 102 -12.18 -12.23 22.72
CA GLU A 102 -13.18 -13.06 22.01
C GLU A 102 -14.28 -12.17 21.41
N GLY A 103 -14.73 -12.53 20.20
CA GLY A 103 -15.71 -11.75 19.43
C GLY A 103 -15.11 -10.77 18.44
N THR A 104 -13.80 -10.48 18.51
CA THR A 104 -13.10 -9.74 17.44
C THR A 104 -12.94 -10.58 16.17
N LEU A 105 -12.79 -9.94 15.00
CA LEU A 105 -12.63 -10.59 13.70
C LEU A 105 -11.44 -11.53 13.68
N ALA A 106 -10.29 -11.08 14.19
CA ALA A 106 -9.09 -11.91 14.26
C ALA A 106 -9.36 -13.27 14.93
N ARG A 107 -10.23 -13.34 15.95
CA ARG A 107 -10.55 -14.58 16.68
C ARG A 107 -11.32 -15.62 15.87
N GLN A 108 -11.79 -15.26 14.67
CA GLN A 108 -12.44 -16.18 13.73
C GLN A 108 -11.44 -16.82 12.75
N TRP A 109 -10.19 -16.36 12.74
CA TRP A 109 -9.16 -16.87 11.84
C TRP A 109 -8.48 -18.12 12.40
N LYS A 110 -7.61 -18.74 11.58
CA LYS A 110 -6.69 -19.78 12.05
C LYS A 110 -5.99 -19.27 13.32
N PRO A 111 -5.94 -20.06 14.42
CA PRO A 111 -5.42 -19.59 15.69
C PRO A 111 -4.03 -18.95 15.58
N ARG A 112 -3.91 -17.73 16.13
CA ARG A 112 -2.64 -16.98 16.26
C ARG A 112 -2.20 -16.84 17.71
N GLY A 113 -2.62 -17.80 18.54
CA GLY A 113 -2.40 -17.82 19.98
C GLY A 113 -0.96 -18.19 20.39
N PRO A 114 -0.65 -18.12 21.69
CA PRO A 114 -1.60 -17.83 22.77
C PRO A 114 -1.95 -16.33 22.92
N THR A 115 -1.09 -15.41 22.43
CA THR A 115 -1.26 -13.97 22.68
C THR A 115 -2.06 -13.21 21.63
N TRP A 116 -2.16 -13.71 20.39
CA TRP A 116 -2.77 -12.98 19.27
C TRP A 116 -2.11 -11.61 18.97
N GLY A 117 -0.90 -11.37 19.47
CA GLY A 117 -0.26 -10.06 19.36
C GLY A 117 0.08 -9.62 17.94
N SER A 118 0.29 -10.57 17.02
CA SER A 118 0.58 -10.28 15.60
C SER A 118 -0.58 -9.66 14.83
N VAL A 119 -1.78 -9.64 15.42
CA VAL A 119 -2.99 -9.08 14.82
C VAL A 119 -3.75 -8.19 15.80
N PHE A 120 -3.12 -7.78 16.92
CA PHE A 120 -3.78 -6.95 17.92
C PHE A 120 -4.00 -5.52 17.43
N GLN A 121 -2.89 -4.85 17.11
CA GLN A 121 -2.86 -3.52 16.53
C GLN A 121 -1.71 -3.41 15.54
N THR A 122 -1.96 -2.81 14.39
CA THR A 122 -0.93 -2.54 13.39
C THR A 122 -1.08 -1.13 12.84
N ILE A 123 0.04 -0.44 12.64
CA ILE A 123 0.16 0.54 11.55
C ILE A 123 0.82 -0.19 10.39
N GLU A 124 0.20 -0.10 9.22
CA GLU A 124 0.57 -0.85 8.03
C GLU A 124 0.33 -0.01 6.76
N GLY A 125 0.44 -0.61 5.59
CA GLY A 125 0.28 0.08 4.31
C GLY A 125 1.58 0.71 3.83
N GLY A 126 1.49 1.89 3.23
CA GLY A 126 2.56 2.47 2.42
C GLY A 126 2.17 2.50 0.93
N ALA A 127 3.17 2.44 0.05
CA ALA A 127 2.93 2.39 -1.38
C ALA A 127 2.40 1.01 -1.80
N GLY A 128 1.39 0.96 -2.66
CA GLY A 128 0.86 -0.32 -3.14
C GLY A 128 -0.30 -0.20 -4.12
N TYR A 129 -0.75 -1.36 -4.58
CA TYR A 129 -1.97 -1.59 -5.32
C TYR A 129 -2.96 -2.22 -4.35
N TRP A 130 -3.79 -1.42 -3.69
CA TRP A 130 -4.63 -1.91 -2.60
C TRP A 130 -5.95 -2.44 -3.15
N ALA A 131 -6.49 -3.52 -2.56
CA ALA A 131 -7.76 -4.12 -3.02
C ALA A 131 -8.90 -3.11 -3.00
N GLY A 132 -8.90 -2.19 -2.03
CA GLY A 132 -9.90 -1.14 -1.90
C GLY A 132 -9.79 -0.04 -2.95
N ASN A 133 -8.78 0.00 -3.82
CA ASN A 133 -8.65 1.09 -4.78
C ASN A 133 -9.71 1.06 -5.90
N HIS A 134 -10.54 2.10 -5.96
CA HIS A 134 -11.57 2.33 -6.96
C HIS A 134 -11.02 2.96 -8.25
N PHE A 135 -9.99 3.80 -8.17
CA PHE A 135 -9.50 4.59 -9.32
C PHE A 135 -8.04 4.25 -9.64
N ARG A 136 -7.82 3.20 -10.43
CA ARG A 136 -6.47 2.73 -10.78
C ARG A 136 -5.98 3.38 -12.09
N TYR A 137 -4.69 3.72 -12.15
CA TYR A 137 -4.13 4.53 -13.24
C TYR A 137 -2.69 4.18 -13.68
N GLY A 138 -2.13 3.08 -13.19
CA GLY A 138 -0.80 2.60 -13.57
C GLY A 138 0.15 2.55 -12.37
N PRO A 139 0.64 3.70 -11.85
CA PRO A 139 1.46 3.74 -10.64
C PRO A 139 0.71 3.25 -9.38
N PRO A 140 1.45 2.86 -8.32
CA PRO A 140 0.87 2.56 -7.01
C PRO A 140 0.33 3.84 -6.34
N LYS A 141 -0.35 3.67 -5.21
CA LYS A 141 -0.77 4.77 -4.33
C LYS A 141 -0.21 4.59 -2.94
N PHE A 142 0.02 5.70 -2.23
CA PHE A 142 0.41 5.66 -0.82
C PHE A 142 -0.83 5.76 0.10
N SER A 143 -0.90 4.92 1.12
CA SER A 143 -1.97 4.96 2.13
C SER A 143 -1.43 4.76 3.56
N MET A 144 -2.14 5.29 4.55
CA MET A 144 -1.77 5.24 5.97
C MET A 144 -2.60 4.18 6.70
N ASN A 145 -2.48 2.94 6.25
CA ASN A 145 -3.34 1.87 6.75
C ASN A 145 -3.05 1.59 8.23
N GLY A 146 -4.08 1.19 8.97
CA GLY A 146 -3.93 0.74 10.34
C GLY A 146 -5.13 -0.07 10.81
N THR A 147 -4.85 -1.04 11.68
CA THR A 147 -5.85 -1.92 12.29
C THR A 147 -5.81 -1.72 13.80
N PRO A 148 -6.68 -0.88 14.38
CA PRO A 148 -6.59 -0.54 15.80
C PRO A 148 -7.28 -1.55 16.74
N GLN A 149 -8.06 -2.47 16.20
CA GLN A 149 -8.92 -3.34 17.00
C GLN A 149 -9.03 -4.75 16.40
N CYS A 150 -7.94 -5.51 16.36
CA CYS A 150 -7.99 -6.91 15.95
C CYS A 150 -8.68 -7.17 14.59
N TYR A 151 -8.45 -6.26 13.64
CA TYR A 151 -9.08 -6.23 12.32
C TYR A 151 -10.63 -6.13 12.32
N ASP A 152 -11.27 -5.73 13.43
CA ASP A 152 -12.72 -5.43 13.44
C ASP A 152 -13.09 -4.27 12.51
N TYR A 153 -12.12 -3.38 12.29
CA TYR A 153 -12.16 -2.35 11.28
C TYR A 153 -10.75 -1.88 10.93
N GLU A 154 -10.70 -1.23 9.77
CA GLU A 154 -9.51 -0.76 9.10
C GLU A 154 -9.64 0.74 8.85
N VAL A 155 -8.56 1.51 9.06
CA VAL A 155 -8.49 2.97 8.81
C VAL A 155 -7.36 3.25 7.84
N GLY A 156 -7.61 3.96 6.74
CA GLY A 156 -6.64 4.17 5.65
C GLY A 156 -6.30 5.63 5.36
N SER A 157 -7.21 6.54 5.73
CA SER A 157 -7.10 7.98 5.57
C SER A 157 -8.08 8.69 6.51
N PRO A 158 -8.04 10.04 6.63
CA PRO A 158 -8.99 10.79 7.46
C PRO A 158 -10.45 10.51 7.09
N GLY A 159 -11.09 9.67 7.90
CA GLY A 159 -12.50 9.32 7.80
C GLY A 159 -12.85 8.06 7.00
N TRP A 160 -11.86 7.32 6.48
CA TRP A 160 -12.12 6.21 5.54
C TRP A 160 -11.35 4.93 5.89
N SER A 161 -11.92 3.81 5.45
CA SER A 161 -11.30 2.49 5.47
C SER A 161 -10.47 2.23 4.20
N PHE A 162 -9.60 1.21 4.18
CA PHE A 162 -8.72 0.90 3.04
C PHE A 162 -9.08 -0.33 2.19
N PHE A 163 -10.13 -1.11 2.52
CA PHE A 163 -10.44 -2.33 1.75
C PHE A 163 -11.89 -2.55 1.32
N TYR A 164 -12.90 -2.15 2.10
CA TYR A 164 -14.24 -2.76 1.95
C TYR A 164 -15.43 -1.80 1.93
N SER A 165 -15.21 -0.48 1.89
CA SER A 165 -16.31 0.48 2.03
C SER A 165 -16.17 1.66 1.08
N ASP A 166 -17.25 1.90 0.35
CA ASP A 166 -17.49 3.14 -0.40
C ASP A 166 -17.93 4.27 0.56
N ASP A 167 -18.50 3.90 1.71
CA ASP A 167 -18.95 4.81 2.74
C ASP A 167 -17.81 5.18 3.71
N ALA A 168 -17.85 6.40 4.23
CA ALA A 168 -17.01 6.81 5.34
C ALA A 168 -17.17 5.88 6.56
N LEU A 169 -16.12 5.80 7.38
CA LEU A 169 -16.18 5.07 8.64
C LEU A 169 -17.30 5.64 9.53
N PRO A 170 -17.98 4.79 10.32
CA PRO A 170 -18.87 5.25 11.39
C PRO A 170 -18.17 6.26 12.31
N ASP A 171 -18.94 7.20 12.86
CA ASP A 171 -18.43 8.31 13.70
C ASP A 171 -17.53 7.80 14.84
N ASP A 172 -17.86 6.67 15.45
CA ASP A 172 -17.11 6.04 16.55
C ASP A 172 -15.87 5.25 16.11
N ARG A 173 -15.48 5.32 14.83
CA ARG A 173 -14.32 4.62 14.23
C ARG A 173 -13.36 5.56 13.48
N LEU A 174 -13.62 6.87 13.47
CA LEU A 174 -12.79 7.86 12.77
C LEU A 174 -11.43 8.04 13.48
N GLY A 175 -10.37 7.36 13.03
CA GLY A 175 -9.13 7.26 13.82
C GLY A 175 -7.98 8.23 13.46
N ILE A 176 -8.01 8.84 12.28
CA ILE A 176 -6.91 9.68 11.76
C ILE A 176 -7.35 11.15 11.71
N ALA A 177 -6.55 12.03 12.33
CA ALA A 177 -6.66 13.47 12.18
C ALA A 177 -5.65 13.96 11.13
N GLN A 178 -6.13 14.69 10.13
CA GLN A 178 -5.25 15.33 9.16
C GLN A 178 -4.54 16.52 9.82
N LEU A 179 -3.24 16.65 9.59
CA LEU A 179 -2.41 17.71 10.15
C LEU A 179 -1.99 18.73 9.08
N SER A 180 -1.64 18.25 7.88
CA SER A 180 -1.22 19.13 6.79
C SER A 180 -2.39 19.96 6.28
N ASN A 181 -2.18 21.28 6.18
CA ASN A 181 -3.07 22.21 5.49
C ASN A 181 -2.67 22.42 4.02
N ARG A 182 -1.67 21.69 3.51
CA ARG A 182 -1.17 21.84 2.13
C ARG A 182 -1.37 20.60 1.27
N LEU A 183 -1.92 19.53 1.83
CA LEU A 183 -2.08 18.25 1.14
C LEU A 183 -3.51 17.75 1.29
N LEU A 184 -4.10 17.26 0.20
CA LEU A 184 -5.32 16.47 0.22
C LEU A 184 -4.96 15.01 0.45
N ILE A 185 -5.66 14.35 1.37
CA ILE A 185 -5.53 12.91 1.59
C ILE A 185 -6.83 12.23 1.13
N PRO A 186 -6.87 11.70 -0.09
CA PRO A 186 -8.07 11.05 -0.62
C PRO A 186 -8.29 9.66 0.00
N PRO A 187 -9.56 9.17 0.06
CA PRO A 187 -9.87 7.81 0.48
C PRO A 187 -9.16 6.74 -0.36
N ASP A 188 -9.03 6.98 -1.67
CA ASP A 188 -8.42 6.02 -2.59
C ASP A 188 -6.87 5.98 -2.52
N GLY A 189 -6.24 6.83 -1.70
CA GLY A 189 -4.78 6.91 -1.55
C GLY A 189 -4.10 8.00 -2.39
N ILE A 190 -2.94 8.44 -1.94
CA ILE A 190 -2.14 9.52 -2.53
C ILE A 190 -1.54 9.06 -3.86
N THR A 191 -1.76 9.86 -4.91
CA THR A 191 -1.27 9.65 -6.28
C THR A 191 0.08 10.35 -6.50
N PHE A 192 0.80 9.91 -7.54
CA PHE A 192 2.11 10.44 -7.94
C PHE A 192 2.02 11.13 -9.30
N GLU A 193 2.94 12.05 -9.57
CA GLU A 193 3.04 12.72 -10.86
C GLU A 193 3.64 11.77 -11.91
N GLY A 194 2.96 11.65 -13.07
CA GLY A 194 3.47 10.90 -14.22
C GLY A 194 3.58 9.39 -13.99
N TYR A 195 4.65 8.80 -14.52
CA TYR A 195 4.99 7.38 -14.41
C TYR A 195 6.38 7.24 -13.79
N PRO A 196 6.49 7.21 -12.45
CA PRO A 196 7.78 7.06 -11.78
C PRO A 196 8.54 5.81 -12.27
N GLU A 197 9.85 5.90 -12.39
CA GLU A 197 10.75 4.84 -12.86
C GLU A 197 11.74 4.41 -11.76
N GLY A 198 11.29 4.37 -10.52
CA GLY A 198 12.11 3.99 -9.36
C GLY A 198 12.62 5.17 -8.55
N GLU A 199 12.07 6.38 -8.72
CA GLU A 199 12.25 7.47 -7.76
C GLU A 199 11.67 7.08 -6.39
N PHE A 200 12.23 7.65 -5.33
CA PHE A 200 11.93 7.26 -3.97
C PHE A 200 10.89 8.17 -3.31
N LEU A 201 9.92 7.56 -2.63
CA LEU A 201 9.16 8.23 -1.58
C LEU A 201 9.80 7.93 -0.24
N GLY A 202 10.21 8.95 0.50
CA GLY A 202 10.52 8.79 1.90
C GLY A 202 9.25 8.86 2.73
N TYR A 203 9.08 7.95 3.68
CA TYR A 203 8.07 8.12 4.70
C TYR A 203 8.55 7.62 6.06
N SER A 204 8.10 8.29 7.11
CA SER A 204 8.38 7.92 8.49
C SER A 204 7.11 7.98 9.32
N TRP A 205 7.02 7.09 10.29
CA TRP A 205 6.07 7.15 11.39
C TRP A 205 6.82 7.52 12.66
N MET A 206 6.35 8.55 13.37
CA MET A 206 6.90 8.99 14.64
C MET A 206 5.79 9.21 15.65
N ALA A 207 5.90 8.60 16.83
CA ALA A 207 5.00 8.84 17.95
C ALA A 207 5.28 10.25 18.51
N LEU A 208 4.33 11.18 18.37
CA LEU A 208 4.44 12.55 18.88
C LEU A 208 3.38 12.82 19.96
N PRO A 209 3.72 13.55 21.03
CA PRO A 209 2.81 13.82 22.14
C PRO A 209 1.96 15.07 21.87
N PHE A 210 0.93 14.96 21.03
CA PHE A 210 0.00 16.07 20.76
C PHE A 210 -0.88 16.41 21.96
N THR A 211 -1.18 15.42 22.81
CA THR A 211 -1.98 15.55 24.03
C THR A 211 -1.25 14.99 25.24
N ASP A 212 -1.66 15.36 26.45
CA ASP A 212 -1.19 14.70 27.66
C ASP A 212 -1.81 13.31 27.80
N PRO A 213 -1.12 12.35 28.46
CA PRO A 213 -1.74 11.06 28.78
C PRO A 213 -2.85 11.26 29.81
N GLU A 214 -3.91 10.46 29.70
CA GLU A 214 -5.10 10.54 30.55
C GLU A 214 -5.29 9.26 31.37
N THR A 215 -5.68 9.43 32.64
CA THR A 215 -6.00 8.33 33.57
C THR A 215 -7.48 7.95 33.59
N GLY A 216 -8.28 8.52 32.67
CA GLY A 216 -9.72 8.28 32.56
C GLY A 216 -10.07 6.84 32.16
N ASP A 217 -11.33 6.60 31.79
CA ASP A 217 -11.77 5.28 31.31
C ASP A 217 -12.12 5.32 29.80
N PRO A 218 -11.29 4.76 28.90
CA PRO A 218 -10.05 4.02 29.21
C PRO A 218 -8.85 4.96 29.43
N PRO A 219 -7.85 4.53 30.20
CA PRO A 219 -6.59 5.26 30.27
C PRO A 219 -5.96 5.26 28.89
N THR A 220 -5.43 6.42 28.49
CA THR A 220 -4.92 6.65 27.13
C THR A 220 -3.57 7.32 27.23
N GLY A 221 -2.57 6.76 26.54
CA GLY A 221 -1.25 7.35 26.45
C GLY A 221 -1.20 8.58 25.53
N ASP A 222 0.00 9.12 25.35
CA ASP A 222 0.21 10.35 24.59
C ASP A 222 0.72 10.10 23.16
N GLN A 223 0.92 8.86 22.74
CA GLN A 223 1.52 8.57 21.45
C GLN A 223 0.53 8.74 20.31
N SER A 224 0.65 9.87 19.61
CA SER A 224 -0.01 10.09 18.33
C SER A 224 0.96 9.74 17.21
N TRP A 225 0.80 8.54 16.65
CA TRP A 225 1.64 8.09 15.54
C TRP A 225 1.40 8.96 14.31
N THR A 226 2.42 9.73 13.94
CA THR A 226 2.37 10.78 12.93
C THR A 226 3.15 10.37 11.69
N CYS A 227 2.50 10.42 10.53
CA CYS A 227 3.14 10.12 9.26
C CYS A 227 3.80 11.37 8.67
N PHE A 228 5.06 11.25 8.30
CA PHE A 228 5.83 12.24 7.55
C PHE A 228 6.12 11.70 6.16
N LEU A 229 6.02 12.56 5.15
CA LEU A 229 6.44 12.26 3.78
C LEU A 229 7.66 13.09 3.38
N SER A 230 8.49 12.52 2.52
CA SER A 230 9.57 13.19 1.80
C SER A 230 9.44 12.88 0.31
N ALA A 231 8.89 13.85 -0.42
CA ALA A 231 8.76 13.86 -1.87
C ALA A 231 9.44 15.12 -2.43
N ALA A 232 9.71 15.14 -3.73
CA ALA A 232 10.41 16.26 -4.37
C ALA A 232 9.63 17.59 -4.24
N ASN A 233 8.29 17.55 -4.28
CA ASN A 233 7.40 18.71 -4.22
C ASN A 233 6.61 18.84 -2.90
N PHE A 234 6.81 17.95 -1.93
CA PHE A 234 6.19 18.04 -0.60
C PHE A 234 7.02 17.30 0.44
N LYS A 235 7.28 17.92 1.58
CA LYS A 235 7.97 17.31 2.72
C LYS A 235 7.31 17.74 4.03
N GLY A 236 7.11 16.82 4.97
CA GLY A 236 6.57 17.13 6.29
C GLY A 236 5.44 16.20 6.74
N PRO A 237 4.83 16.49 7.90
CA PRO A 237 3.81 15.61 8.46
C PRO A 237 2.47 15.80 7.76
N ILE A 238 1.75 14.69 7.53
CA ILE A 238 0.49 14.70 6.80
C ILE A 238 -0.73 14.49 7.71
N ALA A 239 -0.64 13.56 8.65
CA ALA A 239 -1.72 13.18 9.56
C ALA A 239 -1.18 12.33 10.71
N PHE A 240 -1.99 12.12 11.74
CA PHE A 240 -1.68 11.21 12.84
C PHE A 240 -2.88 10.39 13.30
N PHE A 241 -2.61 9.22 13.86
CA PHE A 241 -3.61 8.45 14.60
C PHE A 241 -3.85 9.08 15.97
N ILE A 242 -5.13 9.34 16.29
CA ILE A 242 -5.52 9.85 17.61
C ILE A 242 -5.32 8.73 18.65
N PRO A 243 -4.65 8.97 19.80
CA PRO A 243 -4.31 7.93 20.77
C PRO A 243 -5.51 7.07 21.22
N GLU A 244 -6.67 7.69 21.43
CA GLU A 244 -7.93 7.03 21.81
C GLU A 244 -8.40 5.98 20.79
N THR A 245 -7.93 6.04 19.53
CA THR A 245 -8.17 5.00 18.52
C THR A 245 -7.62 3.65 18.95
N TRP A 246 -6.45 3.64 19.62
CA TRP A 246 -5.79 2.44 20.09
C TRP A 246 -6.27 2.00 21.46
N SER A 247 -6.49 2.93 22.39
CA SER A 247 -6.81 2.59 23.79
C SER A 247 -8.25 2.08 23.98
N LYS A 248 -9.19 2.52 23.13
CA LYS A 248 -10.63 2.24 23.31
C LYS A 248 -11.01 0.76 23.31
N ILE A 249 -10.23 -0.11 22.69
CA ILE A 249 -10.50 -1.56 22.68
C ILE A 249 -10.65 -2.14 24.09
N GLY A 250 -9.84 -1.68 25.06
CA GLY A 250 -9.92 -2.19 26.44
C GLY A 250 -11.29 -1.91 27.08
N LYS A 251 -11.85 -0.72 26.84
CA LYS A 251 -13.17 -0.34 27.36
C LYS A 251 -14.29 -1.04 26.60
N LEU A 252 -14.22 -1.06 25.26
CA LEU A 252 -15.25 -1.65 24.41
C LEU A 252 -15.52 -3.12 24.73
N PHE A 253 -14.48 -3.86 25.11
CA PHE A 253 -14.58 -5.28 25.47
C PHE A 253 -14.59 -5.53 26.99
N ASN A 254 -14.68 -4.49 27.81
CA ASN A 254 -14.59 -4.57 29.27
C ASN A 254 -13.40 -5.44 29.73
N TYR A 255 -12.22 -5.15 29.17
CA TYR A 255 -11.02 -5.94 29.35
C TYR A 255 -9.82 -5.07 29.79
N PRO A 256 -9.75 -4.72 31.09
CA PRO A 256 -8.72 -3.82 31.64
C PRO A 256 -7.27 -4.28 31.42
N PHE A 257 -7.05 -5.55 31.09
CA PHE A 257 -5.72 -6.05 30.73
C PHE A 257 -5.10 -5.34 29.51
N LEU A 258 -5.93 -4.79 28.61
CA LEU A 258 -5.47 -4.09 27.42
C LEU A 258 -5.04 -2.64 27.71
N TYR A 259 -5.35 -2.10 28.88
CA TYR A 259 -4.97 -0.74 29.26
C TYR A 259 -3.45 -0.58 29.28
N GLY A 260 -2.93 0.40 28.53
CA GLY A 260 -1.49 0.63 28.36
C GLY A 260 -0.76 -0.43 27.53
N ARG A 261 -1.48 -1.27 26.76
CA ARG A 261 -0.87 -2.27 25.85
C ARG A 261 -0.90 -1.86 24.38
N GLY A 262 -1.64 -0.81 24.05
CA GLY A 262 -1.79 -0.31 22.68
C GLY A 262 -0.65 0.60 22.23
N LEU A 263 -0.72 0.96 20.94
CA LEU A 263 0.20 1.91 20.29
C LEU A 263 0.07 3.34 20.83
N ASP A 264 -0.96 3.64 21.62
CA ASP A 264 -1.07 4.91 22.37
C ASP A 264 -0.02 5.03 23.48
N THR A 265 0.51 3.90 23.98
CA THR A 265 1.38 3.86 25.17
C THR A 265 2.68 3.07 24.95
N ARG A 266 2.64 1.95 24.23
CA ARG A 266 3.80 1.07 24.05
C ARG A 266 4.72 1.56 22.94
N PRO A 267 6.05 1.32 23.04
CA PRO A 267 6.95 1.47 21.91
C PRO A 267 6.47 0.62 20.73
N GLY A 268 6.68 1.12 19.51
CA GLY A 268 6.46 0.38 18.29
C GLY A 268 7.60 -0.59 18.01
N VAL A 269 7.25 -1.82 17.65
CA VAL A 269 8.15 -2.83 17.12
C VAL A 269 7.81 -3.01 15.65
N ALA A 270 8.82 -2.85 14.80
CA ALA A 270 8.73 -3.15 13.39
C ALA A 270 9.87 -4.11 13.02
N GLY A 271 9.53 -5.15 12.27
CA GLY A 271 10.52 -6.06 11.71
C GLY A 271 11.02 -5.60 10.34
N GLY A 272 11.69 -6.52 9.64
CA GLY A 272 12.03 -6.35 8.23
C GLY A 272 10.81 -6.01 7.36
N GLY A 273 11.06 -5.39 6.22
CA GLY A 273 10.02 -5.00 5.29
C GLY A 273 9.80 -5.99 4.15
N ALA A 274 8.67 -5.85 3.47
CA ALA A 274 8.32 -6.73 2.35
C ALA A 274 7.48 -6.03 1.28
N ILE A 275 7.63 -6.51 0.04
CA ILE A 275 6.56 -6.48 -0.96
C ILE A 275 5.60 -7.61 -0.58
N GLU A 276 4.37 -7.25 -0.20
CA GLU A 276 3.31 -8.21 0.14
C GLU A 276 2.46 -8.50 -1.10
N ILE A 277 2.55 -9.72 -1.60
CA ILE A 277 1.77 -10.19 -2.74
C ILE A 277 0.52 -10.88 -2.20
N ASN A 278 -0.62 -10.19 -2.22
CA ASN A 278 -1.86 -10.75 -1.69
C ASN A 278 -2.70 -11.45 -2.77
N THR A 279 -2.94 -10.79 -3.90
CA THR A 279 -3.81 -11.35 -4.95
C THR A 279 -3.32 -10.91 -6.31
N VAL A 280 -2.92 -11.87 -7.14
CA VAL A 280 -2.55 -11.63 -8.54
C VAL A 280 -3.35 -12.61 -9.38
N PRO A 281 -4.10 -12.18 -10.40
CA PRO A 281 -4.89 -13.12 -11.18
C PRO A 281 -3.99 -14.05 -12.01
N ARG A 282 -4.51 -15.20 -12.43
CA ARG A 282 -3.88 -16.08 -13.42
C ARG A 282 -4.88 -16.60 -14.44
N PHE A 283 -4.35 -17.12 -15.54
CA PHE A 283 -5.02 -18.13 -16.36
C PHE A 283 -4.33 -19.46 -16.16
N GLU A 284 -5.08 -20.56 -16.25
CA GLU A 284 -4.57 -21.92 -16.14
C GLU A 284 -5.30 -22.82 -17.15
N VAL A 285 -4.57 -23.75 -17.77
CA VAL A 285 -5.13 -24.66 -18.77
C VAL A 285 -4.36 -25.98 -18.78
N LYS A 286 -5.09 -27.09 -18.90
CA LYS A 286 -4.52 -28.41 -19.18
C LYS A 286 -4.46 -28.61 -20.69
N ALA A 287 -3.25 -28.81 -21.22
CA ALA A 287 -3.02 -29.04 -22.65
C ALA A 287 -3.35 -30.50 -23.05
N PRO A 288 -3.47 -30.81 -24.35
CA PRO A 288 -3.77 -32.16 -24.84
C PRO A 288 -2.75 -33.22 -24.42
N ASP A 289 -1.50 -32.82 -24.20
CA ASP A 289 -0.42 -33.68 -23.68
C ASP A 289 -0.58 -34.02 -22.18
N GLY A 290 -1.60 -33.48 -21.53
CA GLY A 290 -1.91 -33.71 -20.12
C GLY A 290 -1.20 -32.75 -19.16
N ARG A 291 -0.28 -31.90 -19.61
CA ARG A 291 0.44 -30.95 -18.76
C ARG A 291 -0.41 -29.70 -18.48
N VAL A 292 -0.19 -29.10 -17.31
CA VAL A 292 -0.88 -27.87 -16.92
C VAL A 292 0.05 -26.68 -17.11
N TYR A 293 -0.47 -25.64 -17.76
CA TYR A 293 0.22 -24.38 -18.03
C TYR A 293 -0.53 -23.24 -17.37
N ALA A 294 0.23 -22.28 -16.82
CA ALA A 294 -0.33 -21.09 -16.20
C ALA A 294 0.30 -19.82 -16.77
N LYS A 295 -0.48 -18.73 -16.73
CA LYS A 295 -0.06 -17.39 -17.14
C LYS A 295 -0.37 -16.41 -16.02
N LEU A 296 0.62 -15.64 -15.61
CA LEU A 296 0.49 -14.46 -14.73
C LEU A 296 0.44 -13.17 -15.56
N PRO A 297 0.03 -12.04 -14.96
CA PRO A 297 0.24 -10.72 -15.53
C PRO A 297 1.73 -10.43 -15.71
N LYS A 298 2.04 -9.54 -16.64
CA LYS A 298 3.40 -9.02 -16.80
C LYS A 298 3.70 -8.12 -15.59
N LEU A 299 4.60 -8.56 -14.69
CA LEU A 299 5.09 -7.78 -13.56
C LEU A 299 6.50 -7.28 -13.89
N GLN A 300 6.75 -5.99 -13.67
CA GLN A 300 8.00 -5.34 -14.06
C GLN A 300 8.62 -4.55 -12.90
N PHE A 301 9.95 -4.48 -12.89
CA PHE A 301 10.72 -3.76 -11.88
C PHE A 301 11.69 -2.81 -12.56
N SER A 302 11.75 -1.55 -12.12
CA SER A 302 12.76 -0.63 -12.64
C SER A 302 14.16 -1.18 -12.33
N VAL A 303 15.05 -1.17 -13.33
CA VAL A 303 16.45 -1.57 -13.18
C VAL A 303 17.39 -0.46 -13.62
N ASP A 304 18.49 -0.30 -12.87
CA ASP A 304 19.57 0.57 -13.27
C ASP A 304 20.51 -0.08 -14.32
N GLY A 305 21.52 0.66 -14.76
CA GLY A 305 22.52 0.17 -15.74
C GLY A 305 23.36 -1.02 -15.26
N GLN A 306 23.24 -1.44 -14.00
CA GLN A 306 23.89 -2.64 -13.44
C GLN A 306 22.89 -3.80 -13.27
N GLY A 307 21.66 -3.67 -13.77
CA GLY A 307 20.61 -4.67 -13.62
C GLY A 307 20.06 -4.74 -12.20
N ARG A 308 20.16 -3.67 -11.40
CA ARG A 308 19.67 -3.66 -10.02
C ARG A 308 18.35 -2.94 -9.92
N SER A 309 17.37 -3.56 -9.29
CA SER A 309 16.19 -2.87 -8.76
C SER A 309 16.48 -2.48 -7.33
N ILE A 310 16.80 -1.22 -7.06
CA ILE A 310 16.96 -0.71 -5.70
C ILE A 310 15.57 -0.37 -5.15
N LEU A 311 15.11 -1.10 -4.14
CA LEU A 311 13.72 -1.05 -3.68
C LEU A 311 13.55 -0.30 -2.37
N VAL A 312 14.49 -0.46 -1.43
CA VAL A 312 14.47 0.16 -0.11
C VAL A 312 15.85 0.68 0.25
N GLN A 313 15.89 1.85 0.87
CA GLN A 313 17.11 2.41 1.45
C GLN A 313 16.82 3.18 2.73
N GLU A 314 17.86 3.42 3.52
CA GLU A 314 17.82 4.29 4.71
C GLU A 314 16.76 3.85 5.73
N VAL A 315 16.62 2.55 5.96
CA VAL A 315 15.80 2.02 7.06
C VAL A 315 16.34 2.57 8.37
N THR A 316 15.55 3.40 9.03
CA THR A 316 15.96 4.17 10.20
C THR A 316 14.93 4.02 11.30
N TYR A 317 15.37 3.64 12.50
CA TYR A 317 14.56 3.59 13.71
C TYR A 317 14.87 4.79 14.58
N TYR A 318 13.85 5.31 15.26
CA TYR A 318 13.93 6.55 16.01
C TYR A 318 13.62 6.34 17.48
N SER A 319 14.48 6.87 18.35
CA SER A 319 14.19 7.05 19.76
C SER A 319 13.45 8.36 20.01
N LYS A 320 12.98 8.58 21.24
CA LYS A 320 12.29 9.83 21.60
C LYS A 320 13.16 11.08 21.39
N ALA A 321 14.48 10.94 21.50
CA ALA A 321 15.44 12.02 21.26
C ALA A 321 15.42 12.53 19.82
N ALA A 322 14.96 11.73 18.86
CA ALA A 322 14.89 12.14 17.45
C ALA A 322 13.92 13.30 17.22
N LEU A 323 12.77 13.31 17.90
CA LEU A 323 11.78 14.39 17.71
C LEU A 323 10.79 14.55 18.88
N TYR A 324 10.37 13.45 19.51
CA TYR A 324 9.37 13.46 20.59
C TYR A 324 9.75 14.45 21.70
N ASP A 325 11.00 14.42 22.18
CA ASP A 325 11.43 15.24 23.32
C ASP A 325 11.42 16.74 22.99
N ALA A 326 11.93 17.11 21.82
CA ALA A 326 11.91 18.49 21.33
C ALA A 326 10.49 18.98 21.07
N PHE A 327 9.63 18.13 20.50
CA PHE A 327 8.21 18.44 20.29
C PHE A 327 7.48 18.68 21.62
N LYS A 328 7.70 17.82 22.62
CA LYS A 328 7.14 17.97 23.96
C LYS A 328 7.62 19.25 24.63
N ALA A 329 8.92 19.55 24.56
CA ALA A 329 9.47 20.79 25.07
C ALA A 329 8.87 22.04 24.40
N TRP A 330 8.56 21.97 23.11
CA TRP A 330 7.88 23.03 22.39
C TRP A 330 6.45 23.24 22.86
N ARG A 331 5.70 22.14 22.95
CA ARG A 331 4.31 22.14 23.42
C ARG A 331 4.20 22.67 24.85
N ASP A 332 5.03 22.16 25.76
CA ASP A 332 4.87 22.38 27.20
C ASP A 332 5.58 23.65 27.68
N LYS A 333 6.70 24.02 27.06
CA LYS A 333 7.60 25.09 27.54
C LYS A 333 7.85 26.19 26.50
N GLY A 334 7.30 26.07 25.29
CA GLY A 334 7.50 27.04 24.22
C GLY A 334 8.89 27.01 23.57
N ILE A 335 9.72 25.99 23.86
CA ILE A 335 11.06 25.84 23.27
C ILE A 335 10.91 25.38 21.82
N PHE A 336 11.27 26.22 20.85
CA PHE A 336 11.01 25.96 19.43
C PHE A 336 11.48 24.57 18.95
N CYS A 337 10.62 23.89 18.17
CA CYS A 337 10.93 22.64 17.49
C CYS A 337 10.70 22.82 15.99
N SER A 338 11.74 22.53 15.19
CA SER A 338 11.70 22.68 13.72
C SER A 338 10.92 21.57 13.01
N GLY A 339 10.63 20.47 13.72
CA GLY A 339 10.09 19.23 13.18
C GLY A 339 11.12 18.29 12.58
N GLN A 340 12.37 18.74 12.40
CA GLN A 340 13.44 17.94 11.83
C GLN A 340 13.86 16.84 12.81
N PHE A 341 14.05 15.63 12.28
CA PHE A 341 14.50 14.48 13.05
C PHE A 341 16.00 14.64 13.36
N ASP A 342 16.33 14.55 14.64
CA ASP A 342 17.70 14.60 15.13
C ASP A 342 18.39 13.25 14.92
N GLU A 343 19.51 13.24 14.20
CA GLU A 343 20.29 12.04 13.92
C GLU A 343 20.83 11.36 15.19
N ARG A 344 20.99 12.09 16.29
CA ARG A 344 21.40 11.51 17.60
C ARG A 344 20.36 10.55 18.16
N GLY A 345 19.10 10.67 17.75
CA GLY A 345 18.03 9.76 18.11
C GLY A 345 17.75 8.71 17.04
N ALA A 346 18.59 8.59 16.01
CA ALA A 346 18.35 7.70 14.88
C ALA A 346 19.37 6.54 14.85
N VAL A 347 18.91 5.34 14.50
CA VAL A 347 19.77 4.18 14.24
C VAL A 347 19.37 3.51 12.94
N LYS A 348 20.35 3.14 12.12
CA LYS A 348 20.16 2.41 10.87
C LYS A 348 20.71 0.99 11.06
N PRO A 349 19.86 -0.04 11.15
CA PRO A 349 20.35 -1.40 11.32
C PRO A 349 20.98 -1.94 10.05
N GLU A 350 21.87 -2.90 10.20
CA GLU A 350 22.34 -3.70 9.06
C GLU A 350 21.21 -4.55 8.48
N LEU A 351 20.96 -4.39 7.16
CA LEU A 351 19.96 -5.17 6.44
C LEU A 351 20.54 -6.52 6.00
N SER A 352 19.66 -7.52 5.89
CA SER A 352 19.96 -8.82 5.27
C SER A 352 18.85 -9.20 4.30
N ALA A 353 19.20 -9.85 3.20
CA ALA A 353 18.23 -10.40 2.26
C ALA A 353 17.57 -11.64 2.87
N ARG A 354 16.30 -11.87 2.52
CA ARG A 354 15.60 -13.12 2.82
C ARG A 354 15.24 -13.80 1.51
N PRO A 355 15.41 -15.13 1.41
CA PRO A 355 14.83 -15.88 0.30
C PRO A 355 13.36 -15.53 0.14
N THR A 356 12.97 -15.28 -1.09
CA THR A 356 11.60 -14.98 -1.44
C THR A 356 10.71 -16.17 -1.11
N ARG A 357 9.46 -15.87 -0.74
CA ARG A 357 8.50 -16.90 -0.36
C ARG A 357 7.17 -16.57 -1.01
N TYR A 358 6.99 -17.06 -2.22
CA TYR A 358 5.73 -16.96 -2.95
C TYR A 358 5.33 -18.30 -3.56
N ASP A 359 4.03 -18.43 -3.80
CA ASP A 359 3.36 -19.62 -4.29
C ASP A 359 2.33 -19.26 -5.36
N MET A 360 1.92 -20.27 -6.13
CA MET A 360 0.78 -20.24 -7.02
C MET A 360 -0.19 -21.32 -6.57
N VAL A 361 -1.42 -20.95 -6.19
CA VAL A 361 -2.43 -21.85 -5.60
C VAL A 361 -1.91 -22.70 -4.43
N GLY A 362 -1.09 -22.13 -3.55
CA GLY A 362 -0.48 -22.84 -2.42
C GLY A 362 0.61 -23.83 -2.82
N ARG A 363 1.04 -23.83 -4.09
CA ARG A 363 2.10 -24.68 -4.63
C ARG A 363 3.34 -23.85 -4.88
N GLU A 364 4.49 -24.43 -4.57
CA GLU A 364 5.77 -23.77 -4.72
C GLU A 364 6.04 -23.36 -6.17
N ILE A 365 6.69 -22.22 -6.35
CA ILE A 365 7.25 -21.79 -7.63
C ILE A 365 8.77 -21.85 -7.51
N ASN A 366 9.43 -22.67 -8.33
CA ASN A 366 10.89 -22.80 -8.33
C ASN A 366 11.53 -22.03 -9.49
N GLY A 367 12.85 -21.85 -9.45
CA GLY A 367 13.64 -21.34 -10.59
C GLY A 367 13.45 -19.86 -10.90
N ILE A 368 12.82 -19.08 -10.01
CA ILE A 368 12.71 -17.63 -10.14
C ILE A 368 13.89 -16.93 -9.47
N GLU A 369 14.15 -17.26 -8.20
CA GLU A 369 15.27 -16.72 -7.44
C GLU A 369 16.49 -17.65 -7.46
N GLY A 370 17.70 -17.10 -7.50
CA GLY A 370 18.99 -17.80 -7.36
C GLY A 370 19.90 -17.65 -8.57
N GLU A 371 21.11 -18.22 -8.51
CA GLU A 371 22.15 -18.06 -9.54
C GLU A 371 21.71 -18.47 -10.96
N SER A 372 20.88 -19.50 -11.06
CA SER A 372 20.31 -19.99 -12.33
C SER A 372 18.91 -19.44 -12.62
N GLY A 373 18.38 -18.58 -11.75
CA GLY A 373 17.07 -17.94 -11.89
C GLY A 373 17.13 -16.63 -12.68
N TYR A 374 16.15 -15.78 -12.41
CA TYR A 374 15.97 -14.48 -13.06
C TYR A 374 16.62 -13.35 -12.26
N PHE A 375 16.55 -13.44 -10.93
CA PHE A 375 17.15 -12.49 -10.01
C PHE A 375 17.56 -13.14 -8.67
N GLU A 376 18.30 -12.41 -7.85
CA GLU A 376 18.52 -12.71 -6.43
C GLU A 376 18.11 -11.52 -5.56
N THR A 377 17.53 -11.76 -4.38
CA THR A 377 17.38 -10.70 -3.37
C THR A 377 18.74 -10.35 -2.77
N LYS A 378 19.02 -9.06 -2.63
CA LYS A 378 20.36 -8.60 -2.23
C LYS A 378 20.31 -7.32 -1.41
N VAL A 379 21.27 -7.20 -0.49
CA VAL A 379 21.65 -5.93 0.12
C VAL A 379 22.90 -5.44 -0.58
N PHE A 380 22.77 -4.33 -1.31
CA PHE A 380 23.83 -3.68 -2.04
C PHE A 380 24.65 -2.77 -1.11
N GLU A 381 25.79 -2.28 -1.63
CA GLU A 381 26.58 -1.23 -0.99
C GLU A 381 25.69 -0.09 -0.49
N GLY A 382 26.03 0.50 0.66
CA GLY A 382 25.23 1.57 1.27
C GLY A 382 23.95 1.08 1.98
N ASN A 383 23.88 -0.21 2.31
CA ASN A 383 22.76 -0.82 3.05
C ASN A 383 21.40 -0.65 2.32
N ARG A 384 21.42 -0.86 1.00
CA ARG A 384 20.25 -0.70 0.12
C ARG A 384 19.73 -2.07 -0.28
N TRP A 385 18.46 -2.35 -0.04
CA TRP A 385 17.88 -3.64 -0.37
C TRP A 385 17.14 -3.61 -1.71
N GLY A 386 17.22 -4.71 -2.44
CA GLY A 386 16.52 -4.86 -3.70
C GLY A 386 16.77 -6.19 -4.41
N LEU A 387 16.65 -6.17 -5.74
CA LEU A 387 16.81 -7.34 -6.61
C LEU A 387 17.99 -7.13 -7.56
N GLN A 388 18.88 -8.10 -7.63
CA GLN A 388 19.90 -8.18 -8.68
C GLN A 388 19.38 -9.08 -9.79
N TRP A 389 19.10 -8.51 -10.96
CA TRP A 389 18.67 -9.26 -12.13
C TRP A 389 19.87 -9.84 -12.87
N HIS A 390 19.72 -11.06 -13.38
CA HIS A 390 20.73 -11.75 -14.19
C HIS A 390 20.24 -11.99 -15.62
N SER A 391 18.93 -11.99 -15.84
CA SER A 391 18.29 -12.22 -17.13
C SER A 391 16.93 -11.51 -17.22
N ASN A 392 16.27 -11.64 -18.38
CA ASN A 392 14.91 -11.14 -18.63
C ASN A 392 14.75 -9.63 -18.39
N ILE A 393 15.73 -8.85 -18.83
CA ILE A 393 15.69 -7.38 -18.80
C ILE A 393 15.24 -6.87 -20.18
N GLU A 394 14.18 -6.07 -20.21
CA GLU A 394 13.67 -5.37 -21.39
C GLU A 394 13.85 -3.85 -21.18
N GLY A 395 14.86 -3.26 -21.84
CA GLY A 395 15.19 -1.85 -21.64
C GLY A 395 15.67 -1.57 -20.22
N ASN A 396 14.96 -0.71 -19.49
CA ASN A 396 15.20 -0.38 -18.08
C ASN A 396 14.27 -1.17 -17.12
N MET A 397 13.69 -2.28 -17.57
CA MET A 397 12.77 -3.08 -16.76
C MET A 397 13.24 -4.54 -16.62
N GLY A 398 13.38 -5.01 -15.38
CA GLY A 398 13.48 -6.42 -15.06
C GLY A 398 12.10 -7.07 -15.09
N MET A 399 11.96 -8.14 -15.86
CA MET A 399 10.67 -8.77 -16.12
C MET A 399 10.49 -10.03 -15.28
N PHE A 400 9.48 -10.03 -14.41
CA PHE A 400 9.10 -11.24 -13.70
C PHE A 400 8.52 -12.26 -14.69
N PRO A 401 8.85 -13.56 -14.58
CA PRO A 401 8.37 -14.57 -15.51
C PRO A 401 6.84 -14.63 -15.59
N GLN A 402 6.33 -14.79 -16.82
CA GLN A 402 4.90 -14.71 -17.07
C GLN A 402 4.25 -16.10 -17.21
N TYR A 403 4.98 -17.06 -17.75
CA TYR A 403 4.46 -18.37 -18.13
C TYR A 403 5.08 -19.46 -17.28
N TYR A 404 4.26 -20.44 -16.92
CA TYR A 404 4.65 -21.51 -16.02
C TYR A 404 4.12 -22.85 -16.51
N ILE A 405 4.87 -23.91 -16.26
CA ILE A 405 4.43 -25.30 -16.38
C ILE A 405 4.36 -25.93 -14.99
N TYR A 406 3.34 -26.74 -14.76
CA TYR A 406 3.20 -27.51 -13.54
C TYR A 406 3.84 -28.90 -13.71
N ASP A 407 4.68 -29.29 -12.76
CA ASP A 407 5.17 -30.65 -12.63
C ASP A 407 4.30 -31.44 -11.63
N ASP A 408 3.53 -32.42 -12.13
CA ASP A 408 2.66 -33.27 -11.31
C ASP A 408 3.44 -34.18 -10.34
N VAL A 409 4.69 -34.52 -10.64
CA VAL A 409 5.54 -35.40 -9.83
C VAL A 409 6.16 -34.63 -8.67
N GLU A 410 6.72 -33.45 -8.97
CA GLU A 410 7.39 -32.62 -7.95
C GLU A 410 6.42 -31.68 -7.22
N GLY A 411 5.21 -31.47 -7.74
CA GLY A 411 4.18 -30.67 -7.08
C GLY A 411 4.40 -29.16 -7.14
N LYS A 412 5.15 -28.67 -8.14
CA LYS A 412 5.61 -27.28 -8.23
C LYS A 412 5.46 -26.68 -9.63
N TYR A 413 5.45 -25.36 -9.70
CA TYR A 413 5.45 -24.60 -10.95
C TYR A 413 6.87 -24.13 -11.30
N SER A 414 7.27 -24.31 -12.56
CA SER A 414 8.53 -23.81 -13.11
C SER A 414 8.28 -22.79 -14.22
N PRO A 415 9.04 -21.69 -14.28
CA PRO A 415 8.91 -20.68 -15.33
C PRO A 415 9.33 -21.26 -16.68
N ILE A 416 8.62 -20.89 -17.73
CA ILE A 416 8.92 -21.22 -19.13
C ILE A 416 8.83 -19.96 -20.01
N SER A 417 9.41 -20.01 -21.20
CA SER A 417 9.25 -18.97 -22.21
C SER A 417 7.86 -19.02 -22.86
N GLU A 418 7.42 -17.91 -23.47
CA GLU A 418 6.16 -17.87 -24.23
C GLU A 418 6.13 -18.90 -25.37
N SER A 419 7.27 -19.15 -26.01
CA SER A 419 7.40 -20.12 -27.11
C SER A 419 7.21 -21.57 -26.68
N GLU A 420 7.33 -21.87 -25.39
CA GLU A 420 7.10 -23.23 -24.85
C GLU A 420 5.63 -23.47 -24.50
N VAL A 421 4.78 -22.44 -24.53
CA VAL A 421 3.34 -22.57 -24.34
C VAL A 421 2.71 -23.14 -25.62
N PRO A 422 2.01 -24.30 -25.56
CA PRO A 422 1.44 -24.90 -26.76
C PRO A 422 0.38 -23.97 -27.39
N PRO A 423 0.52 -23.54 -28.66
CA PRO A 423 -0.36 -22.54 -29.28
C PRO A 423 -1.85 -22.92 -29.26
N GLU A 424 -2.15 -24.21 -29.33
CA GLU A 424 -3.50 -24.77 -29.30
C GLU A 424 -4.23 -24.53 -27.97
N THR A 425 -3.49 -24.25 -26.88
CA THR A 425 -4.09 -23.92 -25.58
C THR A 425 -4.75 -22.54 -25.57
N GLY A 426 -4.33 -21.64 -26.46
CA GLY A 426 -4.78 -20.26 -26.46
C GLY A 426 -4.32 -19.42 -25.27
N LEU A 427 -3.43 -19.94 -24.42
CA LEU A 427 -3.04 -19.30 -23.15
C LEU A 427 -2.28 -17.99 -23.38
N ALA A 428 -1.34 -17.96 -24.32
CA ALA A 428 -0.54 -16.79 -24.64
C ALA A 428 -1.42 -15.59 -25.09
N GLN A 429 -2.52 -15.86 -25.78
CA GLN A 429 -3.43 -14.83 -26.29
C GLN A 429 -4.42 -14.29 -25.24
N GLN A 430 -4.50 -14.90 -24.05
CA GLN A 430 -5.39 -14.40 -22.99
C GLN A 430 -4.92 -13.04 -22.48
N LYS A 431 -5.88 -12.14 -22.26
CA LYS A 431 -5.68 -10.82 -21.68
C LYS A 431 -6.36 -10.74 -20.33
N PHE A 432 -5.65 -10.20 -19.34
CA PHE A 432 -6.23 -9.96 -18.02
C PHE A 432 -7.26 -8.86 -18.08
N LYS A 433 -8.30 -8.99 -17.26
CA LYS A 433 -9.35 -8.00 -17.14
C LYS A 433 -8.78 -6.70 -16.57
N LEU A 434 -9.04 -5.58 -17.23
CA LEU A 434 -8.73 -4.26 -16.71
C LEU A 434 -9.69 -3.86 -15.60
N ALA A 435 -9.19 -3.14 -14.60
CA ALA A 435 -10.00 -2.46 -13.60
C ALA A 435 -10.71 -1.26 -14.24
N GLY A 436 -12.03 -1.22 -14.11
CA GLY A 436 -12.80 -0.01 -14.34
C GLY A 436 -12.82 0.88 -13.09
N PRO A 437 -13.27 2.13 -13.21
CA PRO A 437 -13.54 2.96 -12.03
C PRO A 437 -14.57 2.28 -11.12
N GLY A 438 -14.28 2.25 -9.82
CA GLY A 438 -15.20 1.79 -8.79
C GLY A 438 -16.30 2.81 -8.46
N ASN A 439 -17.09 2.48 -7.45
CA ASN A 439 -18.12 3.37 -6.91
C ASN A 439 -17.49 4.65 -6.32
N PRO A 440 -18.25 5.75 -6.22
CA PRO A 440 -17.76 6.92 -5.53
C PRO A 440 -17.58 6.65 -4.03
N TYR A 441 -16.52 7.20 -3.43
CA TYR A 441 -16.44 7.35 -1.99
C TYR A 441 -17.37 8.46 -1.53
N VAL A 442 -18.22 8.21 -0.54
CA VAL A 442 -19.23 9.16 -0.06
C VAL A 442 -19.26 9.25 1.46
N SER A 443 -19.17 10.48 1.99
CA SER A 443 -19.40 10.73 3.40
C SER A 443 -20.86 11.14 3.65
N PRO A 444 -21.38 10.99 4.88
CA PRO A 444 -22.71 11.45 5.25
C PRO A 444 -22.95 12.95 4.99
N PHE A 445 -21.89 13.75 4.96
CA PHE A 445 -21.95 15.17 4.60
C PHE A 445 -22.32 15.41 3.14
N SER A 446 -21.95 14.48 2.26
CA SER A 446 -22.06 14.63 0.80
C SER A 446 -23.47 14.34 0.24
N GLU A 447 -24.42 13.89 1.06
CA GLU A 447 -25.75 13.49 0.61
C GLU A 447 -26.88 14.34 1.21
N SER A 448 -27.52 15.15 0.36
CA SER A 448 -28.89 15.64 0.60
C SER A 448 -29.96 14.60 0.26
N LYS A 449 -29.61 13.41 -0.26
CA LYS A 449 -30.52 12.28 -0.46
C LYS A 449 -29.75 10.96 -0.43
N ARG A 450 -29.82 10.26 0.69
CA ARG A 450 -29.35 8.89 0.85
C ARG A 450 -30.08 7.96 -0.12
N PRO A 451 -29.43 7.30 -1.09
CA PRO A 451 -30.03 6.16 -1.75
C PRO A 451 -30.14 5.04 -0.71
N PRO A 452 -31.23 4.25 -0.68
CA PRO A 452 -31.32 3.12 0.22
C PRO A 452 -30.15 2.16 -0.03
N SER A 453 -29.44 1.81 1.05
CA SER A 453 -28.41 0.77 1.06
C SER A 453 -28.94 -0.48 0.36
N ARG A 454 -28.35 -0.84 -0.79
CA ARG A 454 -28.68 -2.10 -1.47
C ARG A 454 -27.95 -3.24 -0.77
N PRO A 455 -28.66 -4.28 -0.29
CA PRO A 455 -28.00 -5.49 0.15
C PRO A 455 -27.53 -6.27 -1.07
N GLY A 456 -26.23 -6.58 -1.11
CA GLY A 456 -25.69 -7.58 -2.03
C GLY A 456 -24.65 -7.06 -2.99
N LEU A 457 -23.41 -6.98 -2.51
CA LEU A 457 -22.20 -7.49 -3.19
C LEU A 457 -21.14 -7.72 -2.10
N VAL A 458 -21.52 -8.58 -1.14
CA VAL A 458 -20.57 -9.16 -0.20
C VAL A 458 -19.86 -10.27 -0.99
N GLN A 459 -18.63 -10.02 -1.44
CA GLN A 459 -17.69 -11.14 -1.50
C GLN A 459 -17.65 -11.70 -0.07
N SER A 460 -18.06 -12.96 0.05
CA SER A 460 -18.38 -13.68 1.27
C SER A 460 -17.37 -13.45 2.41
N LYS A 461 -17.61 -12.44 3.25
CA LYS A 461 -17.26 -12.58 4.67
C LYS A 461 -18.32 -13.51 5.30
N PRO A 462 -17.93 -14.39 6.24
CA PRO A 462 -18.90 -14.95 7.17
C PRO A 462 -19.74 -13.80 7.73
N LYS A 463 -21.05 -13.99 7.88
CA LYS A 463 -21.84 -13.10 8.72
C LYS A 463 -21.16 -13.10 10.09
N LEU A 464 -20.32 -12.11 10.35
CA LEU A 464 -20.03 -11.69 11.70
C LEU A 464 -21.41 -11.38 12.28
N GLU A 465 -21.85 -12.20 13.24
CA GLU A 465 -22.76 -11.70 14.24
C GLU A 465 -22.19 -10.35 14.67
N LYS A 466 -22.99 -9.30 14.45
CA LYS A 466 -22.59 -7.93 14.78
C LYS A 466 -21.93 -7.99 16.16
N PRO A 467 -20.69 -7.51 16.33
CA PRO A 467 -20.12 -7.39 17.67
C PRO A 467 -21.17 -6.65 18.50
N ASN A 468 -21.59 -7.30 19.57
CA ASN A 468 -22.67 -6.94 20.49
C ASN A 468 -23.34 -5.59 20.16
N GLN A 469 -24.52 -5.60 19.51
CA GLN A 469 -25.26 -4.38 19.11
C GLN A 469 -25.57 -3.40 20.27
N ASN A 470 -25.23 -3.78 21.51
CA ASN A 470 -25.42 -2.97 22.71
C ASN A 470 -24.44 -1.78 22.85
N TYR A 471 -23.50 -1.58 21.92
CA TYR A 471 -22.54 -0.45 21.99
C TYR A 471 -22.53 0.46 20.76
N ALA A 472 -23.58 0.45 19.93
CA ALA A 472 -23.72 1.48 18.90
C ALA A 472 -24.04 2.82 19.59
N LEU A 473 -23.02 3.70 19.70
CA LEU A 473 -23.25 5.07 20.12
C LEU A 473 -24.17 5.76 19.10
N PRO A 474 -25.09 6.65 19.53
CA PRO A 474 -25.92 7.40 18.60
C PRO A 474 -25.05 8.21 17.63
N PRO A 475 -25.47 8.39 16.36
CA PRO A 475 -24.70 9.17 15.40
C PRO A 475 -24.48 10.59 15.93
N ILE A 476 -23.22 11.03 15.94
CA ILE A 476 -22.78 12.31 16.52
C ILE A 476 -22.87 13.41 15.45
N ASN A 477 -23.20 13.05 14.20
CA ASN A 477 -23.17 13.94 13.04
C ASN A 477 -21.77 14.55 12.86
N ALA A 478 -20.73 13.73 13.06
CA ALA A 478 -19.33 14.15 13.19
C ALA A 478 -18.83 15.01 12.02
N TRP A 479 -19.44 14.88 10.84
CA TRP A 479 -19.06 15.63 9.65
C TRP A 479 -19.69 17.03 9.55
N THR A 480 -20.77 17.29 10.29
CA THR A 480 -21.59 18.51 10.15
C THR A 480 -21.66 19.38 11.40
N SER A 481 -21.30 18.85 12.57
CA SER A 481 -21.41 19.56 13.85
C SER A 481 -20.26 19.23 14.81
N PRO A 482 -19.31 20.16 15.02
CA PRO A 482 -19.09 21.38 14.22
C PRO A 482 -18.78 21.04 12.75
N GLY A 483 -19.23 21.90 11.85
CA GLY A 483 -19.11 21.68 10.40
C GLY A 483 -17.87 22.34 9.78
N PRO A 484 -17.69 22.22 8.46
CA PRO A 484 -16.63 22.93 7.76
C PRO A 484 -16.86 24.44 7.76
N VAL A 485 -15.77 25.20 7.65
CA VAL A 485 -15.77 26.67 7.57
C VAL A 485 -15.75 27.19 6.13
N ALA A 486 -15.32 26.38 5.15
CA ALA A 486 -15.30 26.76 3.74
C ALA A 486 -15.42 25.54 2.80
N GLY A 487 -15.99 25.75 1.62
CA GLY A 487 -16.15 24.74 0.56
C GLY A 487 -17.58 24.70 -0.01
N PRO A 488 -17.87 23.75 -0.93
CA PRO A 488 -16.98 22.72 -1.45
C PRO A 488 -15.90 23.27 -2.37
N PHE A 489 -14.75 22.61 -2.37
CA PHE A 489 -13.71 22.73 -3.38
C PHE A 489 -13.55 21.39 -4.12
N LYS A 490 -12.92 21.42 -5.30
CA LYS A 490 -12.67 20.21 -6.10
C LYS A 490 -11.26 20.20 -6.67
N ALA A 491 -10.67 19.01 -6.74
CA ALA A 491 -9.42 18.76 -7.45
C ALA A 491 -9.56 17.51 -8.32
N LYS A 492 -9.05 17.57 -9.55
CA LYS A 492 -9.01 16.42 -10.47
C LYS A 492 -7.62 15.78 -10.36
N LEU A 493 -7.59 14.50 -10.00
CA LEU A 493 -6.35 13.77 -9.72
C LEU A 493 -5.81 13.06 -10.97
N ALA A 494 -4.53 12.67 -10.91
CA ALA A 494 -3.82 11.91 -11.94
C ALA A 494 -4.49 10.57 -12.26
N ASP A 495 -5.22 10.00 -11.30
CA ASP A 495 -5.97 8.76 -11.46
C ASP A 495 -7.30 8.89 -12.24
N GLY A 496 -7.61 10.10 -12.71
CA GLY A 496 -8.84 10.41 -13.43
C GLY A 496 -10.07 10.57 -12.52
N SER A 497 -9.92 10.53 -11.20
CA SER A 497 -10.97 10.87 -10.25
C SER A 497 -11.01 12.38 -9.93
N VAL A 498 -12.09 12.80 -9.30
CA VAL A 498 -12.29 14.13 -8.73
C VAL A 498 -12.57 13.97 -7.24
N VAL A 499 -11.80 14.65 -6.42
CA VAL A 499 -12.08 14.79 -4.98
C VAL A 499 -12.89 16.05 -4.74
N THR A 500 -13.88 15.95 -3.85
CA THR A 500 -14.56 17.11 -3.26
C THR A 500 -14.14 17.22 -1.80
N TYR A 501 -13.70 18.40 -1.40
CA TYR A 501 -13.16 18.63 -0.06
C TYR A 501 -13.65 19.96 0.52
N TYR A 502 -13.57 20.06 1.84
CA TYR A 502 -13.95 21.24 2.62
C TYR A 502 -12.86 21.57 3.62
N TRP A 503 -12.78 22.84 4.03
CA TRP A 503 -11.87 23.26 5.08
C TRP A 503 -12.57 23.19 6.42
N TYR A 504 -11.92 22.52 7.37
CA TYR A 504 -12.33 22.46 8.76
C TYR A 504 -11.33 23.20 9.62
N LYS A 505 -11.80 23.86 10.68
CA LYS A 505 -10.92 24.16 11.81
C LYS A 505 -10.35 22.83 12.31
N PHE A 506 -9.06 22.79 12.65
CA PHE A 506 -8.37 21.52 12.91
C PHE A 506 -9.11 20.67 13.96
N ILE A 507 -9.57 21.27 15.06
CA ILE A 507 -10.26 20.54 16.13
C ILE A 507 -11.72 20.17 15.82
N ASP A 508 -12.26 20.74 14.75
CA ASP A 508 -13.63 20.51 14.27
C ASP A 508 -13.67 19.41 13.19
N GLN A 509 -12.54 18.80 12.86
CA GLN A 509 -12.50 17.63 12.00
C GLN A 509 -13.38 16.50 12.55
N PRO A 510 -13.96 15.65 11.67
CA PRO A 510 -14.83 14.56 12.09
C PRO A 510 -14.20 13.62 13.13
N ALA A 511 -12.90 13.36 12.99
CA ALA A 511 -12.17 12.42 13.85
C ALA A 511 -12.24 12.76 15.35
N PHE A 512 -12.33 14.05 15.71
CA PHE A 512 -12.38 14.48 17.10
C PHE A 512 -13.77 14.43 17.74
N GLN A 513 -14.84 14.41 16.93
CA GLN A 513 -16.21 14.61 17.46
C GLN A 513 -16.71 13.42 18.27
N GLN A 514 -16.12 12.24 18.07
CA GLN A 514 -16.44 11.04 18.85
C GLN A 514 -15.92 11.12 20.30
N TYR A 515 -15.02 12.06 20.60
CA TYR A 515 -14.38 12.16 21.92
C TYR A 515 -14.96 13.30 22.74
N HIS A 516 -15.26 13.02 24.01
CA HIS A 516 -15.77 14.01 24.97
C HIS A 516 -14.65 14.89 25.56
N TRP A 517 -13.85 15.49 24.69
CA TRP A 517 -12.75 16.37 25.11
C TRP A 517 -13.27 17.69 25.67
N SER A 518 -12.61 18.18 26.73
CA SER A 518 -12.87 19.51 27.27
C SER A 518 -12.49 20.60 26.25
N ASN A 519 -13.14 21.77 26.36
CA ASN A 519 -12.79 22.93 25.52
C ASN A 519 -11.31 23.32 25.68
N GLU A 520 -10.78 23.24 26.91
CA GLU A 520 -9.37 23.52 27.16
C GLU A 520 -8.43 22.57 26.40
N LYS A 521 -8.72 21.25 26.40
CA LYS A 521 -7.93 20.27 25.64
C LYS A 521 -7.97 20.57 24.14
N LYS A 522 -9.17 20.89 23.63
CA LYS A 522 -9.40 21.28 22.24
C LYS A 522 -8.61 22.54 21.85
N GLU A 523 -8.65 23.58 22.68
CA GLU A 523 -7.95 24.85 22.45
C GLU A 523 -6.42 24.68 22.50
N LYS A 524 -5.89 23.88 23.44
CA LYS A 524 -4.45 23.58 23.51
C LYS A 524 -3.95 22.88 22.25
N LEU A 525 -4.69 21.86 21.77
CA LEU A 525 -4.32 21.16 20.54
C LEU A 525 -4.41 22.08 19.32
N GLN A 526 -5.48 22.86 19.22
CA GLN A 526 -5.66 23.84 18.15
C GLN A 526 -4.48 24.83 18.08
N ALA A 527 -4.10 25.42 19.21
CA ALA A 527 -2.98 26.36 19.29
C ALA A 527 -1.63 25.70 18.94
N LEU A 528 -1.42 24.44 19.30
CA LEU A 528 -0.24 23.67 18.90
C LEU A 528 -0.20 23.47 17.38
N VAL A 529 -1.32 23.12 16.76
CA VAL A 529 -1.40 22.92 15.32
C VAL A 529 -1.18 24.21 14.55
N GLU A 530 -1.70 25.34 15.04
CA GLU A 530 -1.41 26.65 14.45
C GLU A 530 0.09 26.94 14.43
N LYS A 531 0.80 26.63 15.52
CA LYS A 531 2.27 26.75 15.57
C LYS A 531 2.95 25.81 14.57
N ILE A 532 2.51 24.56 14.45
CA ILE A 532 3.06 23.60 13.48
C ILE A 532 2.88 24.14 12.07
N GLN A 533 1.65 24.46 11.66
CA GLN A 533 1.35 24.91 10.30
C GLN A 533 2.03 26.24 9.94
N ALA A 534 2.27 27.11 10.92
CA ALA A 534 3.01 28.35 10.73
C ALA A 534 4.52 28.15 10.54
N ASN A 535 5.12 27.12 11.15
CA ASN A 535 6.57 26.99 11.27
C ASN A 535 7.17 25.79 10.52
N TRP A 536 6.34 24.83 10.11
CA TRP A 536 6.72 23.60 9.44
C TRP A 536 6.23 23.67 7.97
N PRO A 537 7.01 24.29 7.07
CA PRO A 537 6.67 24.42 5.66
C PRO A 537 6.89 23.09 4.91
N ILE A 538 6.41 23.03 3.67
CA ILE A 538 6.43 21.80 2.87
C ILE A 538 7.68 21.61 2.01
N ASP A 539 8.64 22.54 2.09
CA ASP A 539 9.80 22.66 1.19
C ASP A 539 11.15 22.56 1.93
N ARG A 540 11.15 21.95 3.13
CA ARG A 540 12.38 21.65 3.90
C ARG A 540 12.54 20.16 4.17
N ASP A 541 13.75 19.76 4.48
CA ASP A 541 14.05 18.39 4.89
C ASP A 541 13.72 18.19 6.39
N TYR A 542 12.79 17.27 6.65
CA TYR A 542 12.48 16.79 8.00
C TYR A 542 13.25 15.51 8.33
N MET A 543 13.49 14.69 7.32
CA MET A 543 14.34 13.50 7.37
C MET A 543 15.54 13.77 6.47
N ALA A 544 16.67 13.09 6.72
CA ALA A 544 17.80 13.14 5.79
C ALA A 544 17.36 12.74 4.38
N PRO A 545 17.82 13.42 3.31
CA PRO A 545 17.50 13.08 1.94
C PRO A 545 18.00 11.66 1.58
N PRO A 546 17.44 11.02 0.54
CA PRO A 546 17.90 9.68 0.15
C PRO A 546 19.35 9.73 -0.32
N ALA A 547 20.16 8.75 0.12
CA ALA A 547 21.57 8.67 -0.28
C ALA A 547 21.75 8.22 -1.74
N PHE A 548 20.71 7.66 -2.37
CA PHE A 548 20.71 7.21 -3.75
C PHE A 548 19.40 7.59 -4.47
N GLY A 549 19.51 7.89 -5.76
CA GLY A 549 18.34 8.20 -6.61
C GLY A 549 17.75 9.58 -6.35
N GLN A 550 16.54 9.79 -6.88
CA GLN A 550 15.80 11.05 -6.76
C GLN A 550 14.51 10.81 -6.00
N LEU A 551 13.94 11.89 -5.45
CA LEU A 551 12.62 11.83 -4.81
C LEU A 551 11.52 11.82 -5.87
N VAL A 552 10.50 10.99 -5.67
CA VAL A 552 9.27 11.01 -6.46
C VAL A 552 8.51 12.31 -6.20
N LYS A 553 7.69 12.74 -7.17
CA LYS A 553 6.74 13.84 -6.98
C LYS A 553 5.34 13.29 -6.69
N ILE A 554 4.69 13.85 -5.68
CA ILE A 554 3.25 13.65 -5.43
C ILE A 554 2.48 14.34 -6.56
N ASP A 555 1.32 13.81 -6.92
CA ASP A 555 0.40 14.47 -7.85
C ASP A 555 0.15 15.93 -7.43
N PRO A 556 0.54 16.92 -8.26
CA PRO A 556 0.40 18.33 -7.92
C PRO A 556 -1.04 18.74 -7.59
N ALA A 557 -2.06 18.02 -8.11
CA ALA A 557 -3.46 18.29 -7.80
C ALA A 557 -3.83 18.01 -6.33
N LEU A 558 -3.03 17.20 -5.62
CA LEU A 558 -3.18 16.97 -4.19
C LEU A 558 -2.56 18.07 -3.34
N ILE A 559 -1.67 18.89 -3.88
CA ILE A 559 -1.02 19.98 -3.14
C ILE A 559 -1.86 21.26 -3.29
N VAL A 560 -2.44 21.71 -2.19
CA VAL A 560 -3.39 22.83 -2.17
C VAL A 560 -2.84 24.05 -1.45
N THR A 561 -3.31 25.22 -1.88
CA THR A 561 -3.07 26.48 -1.19
C THR A 561 -4.24 26.77 -0.25
N PRO A 562 -4.01 27.06 1.03
CA PRO A 562 -5.07 27.46 1.95
C PRO A 562 -5.78 28.74 1.47
N PRO A 563 -7.11 28.82 1.56
CA PRO A 563 -7.83 30.07 1.34
C PRO A 563 -7.36 31.17 2.30
N PRO A 564 -7.53 32.45 1.93
CA PRO A 564 -7.21 33.57 2.81
C PRO A 564 -7.88 33.44 4.18
N GLY A 565 -7.07 33.55 5.24
CA GLY A 565 -7.51 33.42 6.64
C GLY A 565 -7.55 31.98 7.16
N LEU A 566 -7.24 30.98 6.33
CA LEU A 566 -7.18 29.56 6.71
C LEU A 566 -5.76 28.98 6.64
N GLU A 567 -4.74 29.83 6.60
CA GLU A 567 -3.32 29.45 6.46
C GLU A 567 -2.76 28.72 7.69
N THR A 568 -3.39 28.85 8.85
CA THR A 568 -2.98 28.20 10.11
C THR A 568 -4.20 27.79 10.92
N GLY A 569 -4.17 26.59 11.50
CA GLY A 569 -5.25 26.06 12.34
C GLY A 569 -6.39 25.38 11.57
N TYR A 570 -6.26 25.17 10.26
CA TYR A 570 -7.29 24.58 9.41
C TYR A 570 -6.72 23.49 8.52
N VAL A 571 -7.55 22.55 8.09
CA VAL A 571 -7.13 21.47 7.18
C VAL A 571 -8.20 21.15 6.13
N PRO A 572 -7.79 20.74 4.91
CA PRO A 572 -8.72 20.33 3.86
C PRO A 572 -9.08 18.84 4.00
N ILE A 573 -10.35 18.54 4.30
CA ILE A 573 -10.87 17.18 4.46
C ILE A 573 -11.63 16.75 3.22
N VAL A 574 -11.22 15.63 2.62
CA VAL A 574 -11.92 15.01 1.49
C VAL A 574 -13.18 14.30 1.98
N VAL A 575 -14.33 14.71 1.44
CA VAL A 575 -15.65 14.17 1.82
C VAL A 575 -16.27 13.30 0.72
N ARG A 576 -15.72 13.34 -0.50
CA ARG A 576 -16.16 12.55 -1.64
C ARG A 576 -15.01 12.38 -2.63
N GLN A 577 -14.93 11.20 -3.26
CA GLN A 577 -14.08 10.98 -4.43
C GLN A 577 -14.83 10.15 -5.46
N GLU A 578 -14.86 10.60 -6.70
CA GLU A 578 -15.62 9.95 -7.78
C GLU A 578 -14.91 10.03 -9.11
N SER A 579 -15.24 9.17 -10.06
CA SER A 579 -14.69 9.25 -11.42
C SER A 579 -15.03 10.61 -12.04
N ALA A 580 -14.05 11.26 -12.68
CA ALA A 580 -14.33 12.46 -13.48
C ALA A 580 -15.34 12.10 -14.56
N LYS A 581 -16.51 12.74 -14.57
CA LYS A 581 -17.48 12.59 -15.66
C LYS A 581 -16.76 12.94 -16.97
N LYS A 582 -16.78 12.00 -17.92
CA LYS A 582 -16.27 12.21 -19.28
C LYS A 582 -17.09 13.25 -20.02
#